data_AF-O34626-F1
#
_entry.id   AF-O34626-F1
#
_cell.length_a   1.000
_cell.length_b   1.000
_cell.length_c   1.000
_cell.angle_alpha   90.00
_cell.angle_beta   90.00
_cell.angle_gamma   90.00
#
_symmetry.space_group_name_H-M   'P 1'
#
loop_
_entity.id
_entity.type
_entity.pdbx_description
1 polymer ?
#
loop_
_entity_poly.entity_id
_entity_poly.type
_entity_poly.pdbx_seq_one_letter_code
_entity_poly.pdbx_strand_id
1 'polypeptide(L)'
;MQYFSPEQQYNAWIVSDLVKQIFHKRAGCSPGIHELAVFAEEHFHIDIDFVFSIIMNIGDIEFALTDEIEKKLSGYLSTLLPYVTADMFETSKANAHAFLSRRHGNAAYHLFVSDDAFMRKQ
;
A
#
# COMPACT_ATOMS: atom_id res chain seq x y z
N MET A 1 -21.58 -3.17 4.64
CA MET A 1 -20.92 -1.88 4.93
C MET A 1 -19.52 -1.93 4.37
N GLN A 2 -19.00 -0.84 3.81
CA GLN A 2 -17.57 -0.72 3.54
C GLN A 2 -16.96 0.03 4.73
N TYR A 3 -15.95 -0.57 5.37
CA TYR A 3 -15.25 0.04 6.49
C TYR A 3 -14.22 1.08 6.01
N PHE A 4 -13.64 0.87 4.84
CA PHE A 4 -12.65 1.75 4.24
C PHE A 4 -13.06 2.17 2.84
N SER A 5 -12.71 3.41 2.49
CA SER A 5 -13.00 3.97 1.17
C SER A 5 -12.23 3.21 0.06
N PRO A 6 -12.72 3.21 -1.19
CA PRO A 6 -11.96 2.68 -2.31
C PRO A 6 -10.57 3.32 -2.47
N GLU A 7 -10.43 4.59 -2.10
CA GLU A 7 -9.16 5.31 -2.15
C GLU A 7 -8.19 4.87 -1.05
N GLN A 8 -8.68 4.60 0.16
CA GLN A 8 -7.89 3.97 1.22
C GLN A 8 -7.44 2.56 0.81
N GLN A 9 -8.34 1.77 0.22
CA GLN A 9 -7.99 0.45 -0.33
C GLN A 9 -6.92 0.54 -1.42
N TYR A 10 -7.01 1.52 -2.31
CA TYR A 10 -6.02 1.76 -3.36
C TYR A 10 -4.63 2.03 -2.79
N ASN A 11 -4.54 2.97 -1.86
CA ASN A 11 -3.28 3.34 -1.20
C ASN A 11 -2.70 2.18 -0.39
N ALA A 12 -3.54 1.45 0.37
CA ALA A 12 -3.11 0.27 1.12
C ALA A 12 -2.60 -0.84 0.20
N TRP A 13 -3.27 -1.06 -0.94
CA TRP A 13 -2.84 -2.04 -1.93
C TRP A 13 -1.44 -1.72 -2.46
N ILE A 14 -1.20 -0.46 -2.82
CA ILE A 14 0.12 0.01 -3.29
C ILE A 14 1.19 -0.17 -2.21
N VAL A 15 0.90 0.18 -0.95
CA VAL A 15 1.83 -0.08 0.17
C VAL A 15 2.19 -1.56 0.26
N SER A 16 1.20 -2.45 0.26
CA SER A 16 1.42 -3.89 0.36
C SER A 16 2.28 -4.43 -0.79
N ASP A 17 1.98 -4.01 -2.01
CA ASP A 17 2.66 -4.48 -3.20
C ASP A 17 4.10 -3.98 -3.29
N LEU A 18 4.34 -2.71 -2.96
CA LEU A 18 5.69 -2.14 -2.90
C LEU A 18 6.56 -2.87 -1.87
N VAL A 19 6.03 -3.15 -0.67
CA VAL A 19 6.77 -3.92 0.34
C VAL A 19 7.12 -5.32 -0.19
N LYS A 20 6.18 -6.00 -0.87
CA LYS A 20 6.44 -7.32 -1.48
C LYS A 20 7.52 -7.25 -2.55
N GLN A 21 7.48 -6.24 -3.42
CA GLN A 21 8.48 -6.07 -4.47
C GLN A 21 9.88 -5.76 -3.88
N ILE A 22 9.95 -4.92 -2.84
CA ILE A 22 11.22 -4.63 -2.14
C ILE A 22 11.74 -5.90 -1.45
N PHE A 23 10.87 -6.66 -0.78
CA PHE A 23 11.24 -7.95 -0.18
C PHE A 23 11.83 -8.88 -1.23
N HIS A 24 11.10 -9.07 -2.33
CA HIS A 24 11.52 -9.96 -3.41
C HIS A 24 12.88 -9.57 -3.98
N LYS A 25 13.11 -8.27 -4.17
CA LYS A 25 14.39 -7.74 -4.64
C LYS A 25 15.55 -8.02 -3.66
N ARG A 26 15.29 -8.04 -2.35
CA ARG A 26 16.32 -8.28 -1.33
C ARG A 26 16.58 -9.77 -1.05
N ALA A 27 15.52 -10.58 -1.01
CA ALA A 27 15.59 -11.99 -0.63
C ALA A 27 15.71 -12.94 -1.82
N GLY A 28 15.35 -12.50 -3.03
CA GLY A 28 15.33 -13.35 -4.24
C GLY A 28 14.19 -14.37 -4.28
N CYS A 29 13.24 -14.32 -3.34
CA CYS A 29 12.09 -15.21 -3.26
C CYS A 29 10.82 -14.44 -2.91
N SER A 30 9.65 -15.07 -3.11
CA SER A 30 8.39 -14.50 -2.66
C SER A 30 8.22 -14.72 -1.15
N PRO A 31 7.77 -13.71 -0.39
CA PRO A 31 7.58 -13.87 1.05
C PRO A 31 6.32 -14.71 1.35
N GLY A 32 6.38 -15.51 2.41
CA GLY A 32 5.17 -15.90 3.12
C GLY A 32 4.61 -14.71 3.90
N ILE A 33 3.38 -14.83 4.40
CA ILE A 33 2.69 -13.71 5.07
C ILE A 33 3.45 -13.26 6.31
N HIS A 34 3.97 -14.20 7.10
CA HIS A 34 4.68 -13.88 8.33
C HIS A 34 6.02 -13.18 8.03
N GLU A 35 6.78 -13.68 7.05
CA GLU A 35 8.04 -13.07 6.64
C GLU A 35 7.82 -11.66 6.08
N LEU A 36 6.75 -11.44 5.33
CA LEU A 36 6.38 -10.11 4.84
C LEU A 36 6.06 -9.16 6.00
N ALA A 37 5.27 -9.60 6.98
CA ALA A 37 4.88 -8.79 8.13
C ALA A 37 6.09 -8.39 8.97
N VAL A 38 6.95 -9.35 9.32
CA VAL A 38 8.20 -9.09 10.06
C VAL A 38 9.10 -8.14 9.28
N PHE A 39 9.32 -8.38 7.99
CA PHE A 39 10.14 -7.52 7.16
C PHE A 39 9.63 -6.07 7.13
N ALA A 40 8.32 -5.89 6.93
CA ALA A 40 7.69 -4.59 6.84
C ALA A 40 7.79 -3.80 8.14
N GLU A 41 7.55 -4.46 9.27
CA GLU A 41 7.63 -3.86 10.59
C GLU A 41 9.08 -3.49 10.94
N GLU A 42 10.03 -4.42 10.77
CA GLU A 42 11.43 -4.20 11.16
C GLU A 42 12.14 -3.16 10.30
N HIS A 43 11.83 -3.09 9.00
CA HIS A 43 12.57 -2.21 8.08
C HIS A 43 11.87 -0.89 7.81
N PHE A 44 10.55 -0.83 7.93
CA PHE A 44 9.74 0.31 7.53
C PHE A 44 8.73 0.76 8.60
N HIS A 45 8.62 0.05 9.73
CA HIS A 45 7.58 0.28 10.74
C HIS A 45 6.16 0.28 10.14
N ILE A 46 5.93 -0.64 9.20
CA ILE A 46 4.65 -0.83 8.52
C ILE A 46 3.92 -2.04 9.10
N ASP A 47 2.74 -1.77 9.66
CA ASP A 47 1.81 -2.78 10.14
C ASP A 47 1.05 -3.40 8.95
N ILE A 48 1.56 -4.54 8.46
CA ILE A 48 0.99 -5.23 7.30
C ILE A 48 -0.39 -5.82 7.59
N ASP A 49 -0.66 -6.23 8.82
CA ASP A 49 -1.99 -6.76 9.19
C ASP A 49 -3.04 -5.65 9.10
N PHE A 50 -2.70 -4.44 9.57
CA PHE A 50 -3.53 -3.26 9.36
C PHE A 50 -3.69 -2.89 7.89
N VAL A 51 -2.63 -2.94 7.08
CA VAL A 51 -2.73 -2.69 5.63
C VAL A 51 -3.65 -3.72 4.95
N PHE A 52 -3.55 -5.00 5.32
CA PHE A 52 -4.43 -6.04 4.78
C PHE A 52 -5.88 -5.91 5.24
N SER A 53 -6.13 -5.45 6.46
CA SER A 53 -7.48 -5.19 6.94
C SER A 53 -8.18 -4.12 6.08
N ILE A 54 -7.45 -3.07 5.69
CA ILE A 54 -7.93 -2.05 4.75
C ILE A 54 -8.26 -2.67 3.39
N ILE A 55 -7.32 -3.40 2.78
CA ILE A 55 -7.49 -4.02 1.44
C ILE A 55 -8.66 -5.02 1.39
N MET A 56 -8.81 -5.81 2.44
CA MET A 56 -9.90 -6.78 2.58
C MET A 56 -11.21 -6.12 2.97
N ASN A 57 -11.15 -4.84 3.34
CA ASN A 57 -12.26 -4.06 3.82
C ASN A 57 -12.94 -4.73 5.01
N ILE A 58 -12.13 -5.08 6.01
CA ILE A 58 -12.53 -5.72 7.27
C ILE A 58 -11.97 -4.93 8.45
N GLY A 59 -12.78 -4.69 9.48
CA GLY A 59 -12.33 -4.07 10.72
C GLY A 59 -13.47 -3.41 11.49
N ASP A 60 -13.24 -3.16 12.77
CA ASP A 60 -14.09 -2.28 13.58
C ASP A 60 -13.53 -0.86 13.49
N ILE A 61 -14.11 -0.05 12.59
CA ILE A 61 -13.77 1.37 12.39
C ILE A 61 -14.26 2.29 13.51
N GLU A 62 -14.76 1.78 14.63
CA GLU A 62 -15.32 2.63 15.68
C GLU A 62 -14.33 3.69 16.24
N PHE A 63 -13.04 3.60 15.93
CA PHE A 63 -12.03 4.53 16.46
C PHE A 63 -11.05 5.16 15.46
N ALA A 64 -11.03 4.78 14.18
CA ALA A 64 -10.08 5.35 13.23
C ALA A 64 -10.72 6.45 12.40
N LEU A 65 -10.38 7.72 12.69
CA LEU A 65 -10.81 8.84 11.85
C LEU A 65 -10.20 8.69 10.45
N THR A 66 -10.98 9.02 9.41
CA THR A 66 -10.53 8.96 8.01
C THR A 66 -9.16 9.61 7.82
N ASP A 67 -8.97 10.80 8.38
CA ASP A 67 -7.73 11.58 8.30
C ASP A 67 -6.53 10.84 8.92
N GLU A 68 -6.73 10.04 9.97
CA GLU A 68 -5.66 9.27 10.61
C GLU A 68 -5.22 8.11 9.72
N ILE A 69 -6.17 7.46 9.04
CA ILE A 69 -5.88 6.39 8.08
C ILE A 69 -5.10 6.94 6.90
N GLU A 70 -5.52 8.06 6.33
CA GLU A 70 -4.83 8.73 5.21
C GLU A 70 -3.43 9.19 5.62
N LYS A 71 -3.28 9.76 6.82
CA LYS A 71 -1.97 10.14 7.36
C LYS A 71 -1.06 8.93 7.57
N LYS A 72 -1.60 7.81 8.05
CA LYS A 72 -0.82 6.58 8.26
C LYS A 72 -0.37 5.98 6.91
N LEU A 73 -1.28 5.88 5.94
CA LEU A 73 -0.97 5.38 4.60
C LEU A 73 0.02 6.28 3.84
N SER A 74 -0.14 7.60 3.91
CA SER A 74 0.82 8.54 3.33
C SER A 74 2.20 8.46 4.01
N GLY A 75 2.24 8.26 5.32
CA GLY A 75 3.45 7.97 6.08
C GLY A 75 4.15 6.71 5.57
N TYR A 76 3.42 5.61 5.39
CA TYR A 76 3.96 4.36 4.85
C TYR A 76 4.51 4.53 3.43
N LEU A 77 3.77 5.17 2.54
CA LEU A 77 4.24 5.47 1.19
C LEU A 77 5.53 6.31 1.21
N SER A 78 5.58 7.33 2.09
CA SER A 78 6.75 8.18 2.25
C SER A 78 7.99 7.41 2.74
N THR A 79 7.81 6.46 3.67
CA THR A 79 8.90 5.60 4.15
C THR A 79 9.45 4.69 3.06
N LEU A 80 8.61 4.26 2.12
CA LEU A 80 9.01 3.37 1.03
C LEU A 80 9.74 4.11 -0.11
N LEU A 81 9.48 5.41 -0.29
CA LEU A 81 10.07 6.24 -1.37
C LEU A 81 11.56 6.00 -1.64
N PRO A 82 12.44 5.87 -0.63
CA PRO A 82 13.86 5.72 -0.90
C PRO A 82 14.24 4.43 -1.63
N TYR A 83 13.40 3.40 -1.58
CA TYR A 83 13.66 2.04 -2.03
C TYR A 83 12.91 1.65 -3.31
N VAL A 84 12.00 2.52 -3.76
CA VAL A 84 11.09 2.26 -4.87
C VAL A 84 11.66 2.84 -6.16
N THR A 85 11.58 2.06 -7.24
CA THR A 85 11.87 2.54 -8.60
C THR A 85 10.57 2.93 -9.30
N ALA A 86 10.67 3.73 -10.36
CA ALA A 86 9.49 4.13 -11.15
C ALA A 86 8.72 2.90 -11.69
N ASP A 87 9.42 1.87 -12.17
CA ASP A 87 8.80 0.64 -12.69
C ASP A 87 8.02 -0.12 -11.61
N MET A 88 8.60 -0.24 -10.40
CA MET A 88 7.92 -0.87 -9.26
C MET A 88 6.62 -0.12 -8.91
N PHE A 89 6.70 1.20 -8.90
CA PHE A 89 5.58 2.08 -8.57
C PHE A 89 4.46 2.03 -9.61
N GLU A 90 4.78 2.15 -10.90
CA GLU A 90 3.81 2.04 -11.98
C GLU A 90 3.16 0.65 -12.01
N THR A 91 3.94 -0.41 -11.80
CA THR A 91 3.42 -1.78 -11.68
C THR A 91 2.46 -1.90 -10.49
N SER A 92 2.79 -1.33 -9.33
CA SER A 92 1.89 -1.34 -8.18
C SER A 92 0.59 -0.57 -8.44
N LYS A 93 0.64 0.60 -9.08
CA LYS A 93 -0.57 1.36 -9.47
C LYS A 93 -1.45 0.55 -10.42
N ALA A 94 -0.86 -0.05 -11.45
CA ALA A 94 -1.59 -0.87 -12.42
C ALA A 94 -2.27 -2.07 -11.74
N ASN A 95 -1.56 -2.76 -10.86
CA ASN A 95 -2.11 -3.91 -10.14
C ASN A 95 -3.20 -3.50 -9.13
N ALA A 96 -3.06 -2.36 -8.45
CA ALA A 96 -4.08 -1.80 -7.56
C ALA A 96 -5.36 -1.45 -8.32
N HIS A 97 -5.24 -0.79 -9.47
CA HIS A 97 -6.36 -0.51 -10.36
C HIS A 97 -7.03 -1.80 -10.86
N ALA A 98 -6.27 -2.80 -11.25
CA ALA A 98 -6.81 -4.10 -11.70
C ALA A 98 -7.56 -4.82 -10.57
N PHE A 99 -7.09 -4.70 -9.33
CA PHE A 99 -7.77 -5.27 -8.16
C PHE A 99 -9.09 -4.55 -7.86
N LEU A 100 -9.08 -3.21 -7.84
CA LEU A 100 -10.25 -2.41 -7.47
C LEU A 100 -11.28 -2.29 -8.59
N SER A 101 -10.88 -2.31 -9.86
CA SER A 101 -11.82 -2.32 -10.99
C SER A 101 -12.79 -3.49 -10.94
N ARG A 102 -12.34 -4.66 -10.45
CA ARG A 102 -13.19 -5.83 -10.22
C ARG A 102 -14.22 -5.64 -9.10
N ARG A 103 -14.02 -4.67 -8.20
CA ARG A 103 -14.87 -4.42 -7.02
C ARG A 103 -15.71 -3.15 -7.12
N HIS A 104 -15.19 -2.11 -7.77
CA HIS A 104 -15.73 -0.75 -7.74
C HIS A 104 -15.86 -0.11 -9.13
N GLY A 105 -15.53 -0.83 -10.21
CA GLY A 105 -15.50 -0.29 -11.56
C GLY A 105 -14.28 0.60 -11.83
N ASN A 106 -14.25 1.25 -12.99
CA ASN A 106 -13.09 2.03 -13.46
C ASN A 106 -13.07 3.46 -12.90
N ALA A 107 -12.95 3.58 -11.57
CA ALA A 107 -12.73 4.88 -10.94
C ALA A 107 -11.25 5.30 -11.01
N ALA A 108 -11.01 6.61 -11.04
CA ALA A 108 -9.69 7.18 -10.78
C ALA A 108 -9.48 7.25 -9.26
N TYR A 109 -8.29 6.85 -8.81
CA TYR A 109 -7.90 6.89 -7.39
C TYR A 109 -6.67 7.77 -7.24
N HIS A 110 -6.59 8.55 -6.16
CA HIS A 110 -5.44 9.38 -5.86
C HIS A 110 -4.56 8.75 -4.79
N LEU A 111 -3.26 8.96 -4.91
CA LEU A 111 -2.33 8.65 -3.84
C LEU A 111 -2.38 9.74 -2.77
N PHE A 112 -2.22 9.34 -1.51
CA PHE A 112 -2.11 10.26 -0.37
C PHE A 112 -0.71 10.90 -0.26
N VAL A 113 0.13 10.70 -1.26
CA VAL A 113 1.40 11.40 -1.47
C VAL A 113 1.50 11.76 -2.96
N SER A 114 2.25 12.81 -3.30
CA SER A 114 2.42 13.19 -4.70
C SER A 114 3.22 12.13 -5.49
N ASP A 115 2.72 11.74 -6.67
CA ASP A 115 3.43 10.88 -7.62
C ASP A 115 4.84 11.39 -7.95
N ASP A 116 5.03 12.72 -7.98
CA ASP A 116 6.34 13.34 -8.22
C ASP A 116 7.40 12.86 -7.24
N ALA A 117 7.01 12.47 -6.03
CA ALA A 117 7.94 11.97 -5.03
C ALA A 117 8.61 10.67 -5.49
N PHE A 118 7.90 9.82 -6.24
CA PHE A 118 8.42 8.55 -6.77
C PHE A 118 9.19 8.72 -8.09
N MET A 119 8.90 9.77 -8.85
CA MET A 119 9.48 9.97 -10.18
C MET A 119 10.83 10.71 -10.18
N ARG A 120 11.19 11.41 -9.10
CA ARG A 120 12.41 12.24 -9.05
C ARG A 120 13.73 11.48 -8.92
N LYS A 121 13.75 10.15 -8.89
CA LYS A 121 14.95 9.33 -8.63
C LYS A 121 15.57 8.65 -9.88
N GLN A 122 15.27 9.11 -11.09
CA GLN A 122 15.92 8.60 -12.31
C GLN A 122 17.24 9.32 -12.59
#